data_AF-A0A7C1V0Z0-F1
#
_entry.id   AF-A0A7C1V0Z0-F1
#
_cell.length_a   1.000
_cell.length_b   1.000
_cell.length_c   1.000
_cell.angle_alpha   90.00
_cell.angle_beta   90.00
_cell.angle_gamma   90.00
#
_symmetry.space_group_name_H-M   'P 1'
#
loop_
_entity.id
_entity.type
_entity.pdbx_description
1 polymer ?
#
loop_
_entity_poly.entity_id
_entity_poly.type
_entity_poly.pdbx_seq_one_letter_code
_entity_poly.pdbx_strand_id
1 'polypeptide(L)'
;MDEQVVIEVPPAWQRLTLHDLAGTLMVIGGPDTGKSTFARYLYGCLCAFHDRVAFIDGDIGQASLGPPTTMTLVVRQPGDEGFPPSGTCVRYFVGANSPRGHLLPTVIGAHKLARRARELGATTTVLDTTGLISPAQAGGVLKQAKVDLLQPMAVFAIQRG
;
A
#
# COMPACT_ATOMS: atom_id res chain seq x y z
N MET A 1 4.66 5.20 -25.06
CA MET A 1 4.04 3.99 -25.62
C MET A 1 3.85 3.09 -24.42
N ASP A 2 2.76 3.28 -23.69
CA ASP A 2 2.50 2.55 -22.44
C ASP A 2 2.03 1.15 -22.81
N GLU A 3 2.90 0.17 -22.56
CA GLU A 3 2.54 -1.23 -22.55
C GLU A 3 1.53 -1.42 -21.42
N GLN A 4 0.24 -1.51 -21.75
CA GLN A 4 -0.76 -2.02 -20.82
C GLN A 4 -0.39 -3.46 -20.52
N VAL A 5 0.35 -3.66 -19.42
CA VAL A 5 0.63 -5.00 -18.89
C VAL A 5 -0.72 -5.64 -18.62
N VAL A 6 -1.09 -6.62 -19.43
CA VAL A 6 -2.29 -7.42 -19.23
C VAL A 6 -2.05 -8.25 -17.97
N ILE A 7 -2.61 -7.79 -16.85
CA ILE A 7 -2.55 -8.52 -15.59
C ILE A 7 -3.59 -9.63 -15.65
N GLU A 8 -3.14 -10.89 -15.57
CA GLU A 8 -4.05 -11.99 -15.29
C GLU A 8 -4.57 -11.85 -13.85
N VAL A 9 -5.88 -11.62 -13.71
CA VAL A 9 -6.52 -11.43 -12.40
C VAL A 9 -7.03 -12.79 -11.90
N PRO A 10 -6.45 -13.36 -10.82
CA PRO A 10 -6.91 -14.62 -10.26
C PRO A 10 -8.40 -14.55 -9.84
N PRO A 11 -9.19 -15.63 -10.01
CA PRO A 11 -10.59 -15.67 -9.58
C PRO A 11 -10.78 -15.39 -8.07
N ALA A 12 -9.75 -15.66 -7.25
CA ALA A 12 -9.77 -15.32 -5.84
C ALA A 12 -9.86 -13.80 -5.59
N TRP A 13 -9.26 -12.98 -6.46
CA TRP A 13 -9.30 -11.52 -6.33
C TRP A 13 -10.66 -10.96 -6.75
N GLN A 14 -11.26 -11.54 -7.82
CA GLN A 14 -12.57 -11.11 -8.32
C GLN A 14 -13.72 -11.40 -7.35
N ARG A 15 -13.57 -12.38 -6.47
CA ARG A 15 -14.58 -12.73 -5.45
C ARG A 15 -14.60 -11.78 -4.25
N LEU A 16 -13.66 -10.84 -4.16
CA LEU A 16 -13.61 -9.88 -3.07
C LEU A 16 -14.79 -8.89 -3.16
N THR A 17 -15.48 -8.72 -2.05
CA THR A 17 -16.53 -7.71 -1.91
C THR A 17 -15.91 -6.42 -1.41
N LEU A 18 -15.81 -5.40 -2.27
CA LEU A 18 -15.02 -4.19 -2.01
C LEU A 18 -15.85 -2.93 -1.72
N HIS A 19 -17.16 -2.95 -2.00
CA HIS A 19 -18.00 -1.75 -1.95
C HIS A 19 -18.11 -1.11 -0.56
N ASP A 20 -18.03 -1.90 0.51
CA ASP A 20 -18.09 -1.43 1.89
C ASP A 20 -16.71 -1.10 2.51
N LEU A 21 -15.61 -1.29 1.75
CA LEU A 21 -14.26 -1.14 2.29
C LEU A 21 -13.79 0.31 2.30
N ALA A 22 -13.64 0.88 3.49
CA ALA A 22 -13.11 2.21 3.72
C ALA A 22 -11.88 2.20 4.66
N GLY A 23 -11.33 3.38 4.93
CA GLY A 23 -10.20 3.51 5.85
C GLY A 23 -8.90 2.94 5.26
N THR A 24 -8.04 2.35 6.10
CA THR A 24 -6.77 1.76 5.63
C THR A 24 -6.96 0.28 5.29
N LEU A 25 -6.56 -0.08 4.07
CA LEU A 25 -6.54 -1.45 3.55
C LEU A 25 -5.08 -1.85 3.38
N MET A 26 -4.58 -2.71 4.27
CA MET A 26 -3.17 -3.06 4.30
C MET A 26 -2.90 -4.34 3.52
N VAL A 27 -1.94 -4.30 2.60
CA VAL A 27 -1.50 -5.49 1.86
C VAL A 27 -0.15 -5.97 2.39
N ILE A 28 -0.09 -7.24 2.79
CA ILE A 28 1.11 -7.90 3.31
C ILE A 28 1.42 -9.16 2.50
N GLY A 29 2.68 -9.57 2.52
CA GLY A 29 3.16 -10.74 1.79
C GLY A 29 4.67 -10.77 1.78
N GLY A 30 5.24 -11.93 1.44
CA GLY A 30 6.68 -12.07 1.21
C GLY A 30 7.15 -11.35 -0.05
N PRO A 31 8.47 -11.29 -0.30
CA PRO A 31 9.00 -10.76 -1.55
C PRO A 31 8.45 -11.54 -2.75
N ASP A 32 8.21 -10.84 -3.85
CA ASP A 32 7.78 -11.42 -5.14
C ASP A 32 6.51 -12.28 -5.10
N THR A 33 5.64 -12.09 -4.09
CA THR A 33 4.37 -12.82 -3.93
C THR A 33 3.22 -12.28 -4.78
N GLY A 34 3.43 -11.16 -5.50
CA GLY A 34 2.37 -10.48 -6.25
C GLY A 34 1.61 -9.42 -5.43
N LYS A 35 2.05 -9.14 -4.20
CA LYS A 35 1.48 -8.12 -3.29
C LYS A 35 1.28 -6.75 -3.96
N SER A 36 2.30 -6.24 -4.66
CA SER A 36 2.22 -4.91 -5.29
C SER A 36 1.27 -4.91 -6.49
N THR A 37 1.20 -6.01 -7.25
CA THR A 37 0.21 -6.20 -8.31
C THR A 37 -1.20 -6.23 -7.74
N PHE A 38 -1.42 -6.97 -6.65
CA PHE A 38 -2.71 -7.01 -5.95
C PHE A 38 -3.09 -5.64 -5.39
N ALA A 39 -2.14 -4.89 -4.81
CA ALA A 39 -2.40 -3.55 -4.29
C ALA A 39 -2.86 -2.58 -5.40
N ARG A 40 -2.24 -2.65 -6.59
CA ARG A 40 -2.64 -1.87 -7.77
C ARG A 40 -4.03 -2.26 -8.27
N TYR A 41 -4.31 -3.56 -8.35
CA TYR A 41 -5.64 -4.08 -8.69
C TYR A 41 -6.71 -3.58 -7.70
N LEU A 42 -6.45 -3.73 -6.40
CA LEU A 42 -7.34 -3.29 -5.33
C LEU A 42 -7.61 -1.78 -5.41
N TYR A 43 -6.56 -0.97 -5.63
CA TYR A 43 -6.69 0.47 -5.84
C TYR A 43 -7.63 0.79 -7.01
N GLY A 44 -7.41 0.17 -8.17
CA GLY A 44 -8.25 0.39 -9.36
C GLY A 44 -9.71 0.03 -9.12
N CYS A 45 -9.99 -1.09 -8.45
CA CYS A 45 -11.36 -1.46 -8.09
C CYS A 45 -12.01 -0.47 -7.12
N LEU A 46 -11.27 0.04 -6.13
CA LEU A 46 -11.79 1.01 -5.16
C LEU A 46 -12.10 2.37 -5.80
N CYS A 47 -11.42 2.73 -6.90
CA CYS A 47 -11.70 3.95 -7.62
C CYS A 47 -13.13 4.04 -8.17
N ALA A 48 -13.81 2.90 -8.38
CA ALA A 48 -15.20 2.82 -8.80
C ALA A 48 -16.20 3.11 -7.65
N PHE A 49 -15.77 3.00 -6.39
CA PHE A 49 -16.64 3.14 -5.21
C PHE A 49 -16.33 4.40 -4.38
N HIS A 50 -15.15 5.01 -4.57
CA HIS A 50 -14.70 6.15 -3.78
C HIS A 50 -14.12 7.25 -4.67
N ASP A 51 -14.64 8.47 -4.57
CA ASP A 51 -14.12 9.63 -5.33
C ASP A 51 -12.65 9.95 -5.01
N ARG A 52 -12.22 9.66 -3.78
CA ARG A 52 -10.88 9.98 -3.29
C ARG A 52 -10.23 8.77 -2.62
N VAL A 53 -9.49 8.02 -3.42
CA VAL A 53 -8.66 6.89 -3.02
C VAL A 53 -7.22 7.35 -2.86
N ALA A 54 -6.58 6.90 -1.77
CA ALA A 54 -5.15 7.07 -1.56
C ALA A 54 -4.40 5.76 -1.82
N PHE A 55 -3.18 5.88 -2.34
CA PHE A 55 -2.23 4.78 -2.43
C PHE A 55 -0.96 5.14 -1.67
N ILE A 56 -0.53 4.26 -0.76
CA ILE A 56 0.76 4.38 -0.08
C ILE A 56 1.65 3.26 -0.60
N ASP A 57 2.67 3.65 -1.34
CA ASP A 57 3.84 2.82 -1.62
C ASP A 57 4.75 2.83 -0.40
N GLY A 58 4.64 1.79 0.41
CA GLY A 58 5.39 1.61 1.64
C GLY A 58 6.60 0.68 1.49
N ASP A 59 6.96 0.25 0.27
CA ASP A 59 8.11 -0.62 0.04
C ASP A 59 9.38 0.20 -0.19
N ILE A 60 10.04 0.57 0.91
CA ILE A 60 11.27 1.37 0.88
C ILE A 60 12.46 0.69 0.16
N GLY A 61 12.39 -0.63 -0.05
CA GLY A 61 13.43 -1.41 -0.74
C GLY A 61 13.21 -1.52 -2.25
N GLN A 62 11.96 -1.42 -2.71
CA GLN A 62 11.56 -1.51 -4.11
C GLN A 62 10.53 -0.43 -4.45
N ALA A 63 10.81 0.81 -4.05
CA ALA A 63 9.90 1.94 -4.22
C ALA A 63 9.59 2.16 -5.71
N SER A 64 8.31 2.27 -6.04
CA SER A 64 7.78 2.41 -7.39
C SER A 64 7.21 3.81 -7.67
N LEU A 65 6.72 4.52 -6.65
CA LEU A 65 6.11 5.86 -6.78
C LEU A 65 7.02 7.01 -6.35
N GLY A 66 8.20 6.72 -5.82
CA GLY A 66 9.12 7.71 -5.29
C GLY A 66 10.57 7.24 -5.36
N PRO A 67 11.50 8.11 -4.93
CA PRO A 67 12.92 7.75 -4.89
C PRO A 67 13.16 6.60 -3.89
N PRO A 68 14.29 5.88 -4.02
CA PRO A 68 14.68 4.83 -3.08
C PRO A 68 14.64 5.32 -1.63
N THR A 69 14.40 4.41 -0.69
CA THR A 69 14.39 4.68 0.77
C THR A 69 13.28 5.62 1.26
N THR A 70 12.29 5.92 0.41
CA THR A 70 11.10 6.70 0.78
C THR A 70 9.84 5.86 0.75
N MET A 71 8.88 6.24 1.58
CA MET A 71 7.48 5.85 1.41
C MET A 71 6.75 6.99 0.72
N THR A 72 5.87 6.68 -0.22
CA THR A 72 5.15 7.69 -1.01
C THR A 72 3.64 7.48 -0.89
N LEU A 73 2.96 8.51 -0.41
CA LEU A 73 1.51 8.66 -0.50
C LEU A 73 1.18 9.43 -1.78
N VAL A 74 0.21 8.92 -2.53
CA VAL A 74 -0.50 9.71 -3.54
C VAL A 74 -2.00 9.64 -3.28
N VAL A 75 -2.65 10.79 -3.21
CA VAL A 75 -4.12 10.89 -3.12
C VAL A 75 -4.64 11.30 -4.48
N ARG A 76 -5.48 10.45 -5.09
CA ARG A 76 -5.99 10.68 -6.45
C ARG A 76 -6.80 11.96 -6.54
N GLN A 77 -6.77 12.60 -7.71
CA GLN A 77 -7.76 13.59 -8.06
C GLN A 77 -9.09 12.90 -8.46
N PRO A 78 -10.25 13.51 -8.17
CA PRO A 78 -11.53 13.01 -8.66
C PRO A 78 -11.52 12.85 -10.18
N GLY A 79 -12.02 11.72 -10.69
CA GLY A 79 -12.05 11.42 -12.13
C GLY A 79 -10.75 10.85 -12.71
N ASP A 80 -9.67 10.76 -11.93
CA ASP A 80 -8.48 10.02 -12.34
C ASP A 80 -8.65 8.52 -12.10
N GLU A 81 -8.48 7.73 -13.16
CA GLU A 81 -8.58 6.26 -13.15
C GLU A 81 -7.23 5.58 -13.40
N GLY A 82 -6.16 6.35 -13.60
CA GLY A 82 -4.84 5.84 -13.93
C GLY A 82 -4.07 5.29 -12.72
N PHE A 83 -3.10 4.41 -13.01
CA PHE A 83 -2.02 4.06 -12.10
C PHE A 83 -0.67 4.30 -12.81
N PRO A 84 0.30 5.01 -12.20
CA PRO A 84 0.26 5.58 -10.85
C PRO A 84 -0.81 6.67 -10.70
N PRO A 85 -1.39 6.85 -9.49
CA PRO A 85 -2.36 7.91 -9.28
C PRO A 85 -1.74 9.27 -9.58
N SER A 86 -2.48 10.15 -10.21
CA SER A 86 -2.16 11.57 -10.31
C SER A 86 -2.84 12.32 -9.17
N GLY A 87 -2.13 13.25 -8.53
CA GLY A 87 -2.69 14.05 -7.44
C GLY A 87 -1.68 14.47 -6.40
N THR A 88 -2.14 14.69 -5.18
CA THR A 88 -1.29 15.19 -4.10
C THR A 88 -0.31 14.10 -3.67
N CYS A 89 0.98 14.35 -3.90
CA CYS A 89 2.07 13.47 -3.54
C CYS A 89 2.74 13.94 -2.24
N VAL A 90 2.86 13.04 -1.25
CA VAL A 90 3.56 13.29 0.02
C VAL A 90 4.53 12.15 0.27
N ARG A 91 5.76 12.47 0.67
CA ARG A 91 6.81 11.47 0.89
C ARG A 91 7.29 11.49 2.33
N TYR A 92 7.69 10.32 2.80
CA TYR A 92 8.36 10.14 4.08
C TYR A 92 9.71 9.48 3.84
N PHE A 93 10.80 10.14 4.24
CA PHE A 93 12.15 9.60 4.10
C PHE A 93 12.48 8.67 5.27
N VAL A 94 12.74 7.40 4.98
CA VAL A 94 13.21 6.43 5.98
C VAL A 94 14.73 6.38 6.02
N GLY A 95 15.40 6.60 4.88
CA GLY A 95 16.86 6.58 4.76
C GLY A 95 17.47 5.18 4.77
N ALA A 96 16.65 4.13 4.61
CA ALA A 96 17.08 2.76 4.47
C ALA A 96 16.29 2.04 3.37
N ASN A 97 16.91 1.06 2.72
CA ASN A 97 16.28 0.19 1.72
C ASN A 97 15.71 -1.10 2.33
N SER A 98 15.75 -1.23 3.66
CA SER A 98 15.16 -2.35 4.39
C SER A 98 14.65 -1.87 5.74
N PRO A 99 13.50 -2.37 6.23
CA PRO A 99 13.03 -2.07 7.58
C PRO A 99 13.95 -2.60 8.68
N ARG A 100 14.86 -3.54 8.37
CA ARG A 100 15.78 -4.10 9.37
C ARG A 100 16.65 -2.98 9.95
N GLY A 101 16.68 -2.86 11.28
CA GLY A 101 17.33 -1.76 11.99
C GLY A 101 16.59 -0.42 11.94
N HIS A 102 15.48 -0.32 11.20
CA HIS A 102 14.72 0.90 10.95
C HIS A 102 13.20 0.69 11.14
N LEU A 103 12.81 -0.23 12.03
CA LEU A 103 11.42 -0.59 12.27
C LEU A 103 10.59 0.63 12.71
N LEU A 104 11.08 1.41 13.67
CA LEU A 104 10.37 2.58 14.20
C LEU A 104 10.12 3.64 13.10
N PRO A 105 11.13 4.14 12.36
CA PRO A 105 10.89 5.04 11.23
C PRO A 105 9.90 4.48 10.19
N THR A 106 9.96 3.17 9.93
CA THR A 106 9.07 2.50 8.97
C THR A 106 7.61 2.51 9.44
N VAL A 107 7.36 2.20 10.72
CA VAL A 107 6.01 2.19 11.29
C VAL A 107 5.46 3.61 11.43
N ILE A 108 6.28 4.55 11.92
CA ILE A 108 5.91 5.97 12.08
C ILE A 108 5.62 6.61 10.71
N GLY A 109 6.44 6.32 9.70
CA GLY A 109 6.25 6.82 8.33
C GLY A 109 4.90 6.37 7.76
N ALA A 110 4.60 5.07 7.85
CA ALA A 110 3.32 4.53 7.40
C ALA A 110 2.12 5.20 8.12
N HIS A 111 2.20 5.36 9.44
CA HIS A 111 1.14 6.03 10.21
C HIS A 111 0.96 7.50 9.82
N LYS A 112 2.05 8.26 9.68
CA LYS A 112 2.00 9.67 9.27
C LYS A 112 1.37 9.83 7.88
N LEU A 113 1.73 8.96 6.93
CA LEU A 113 1.16 8.98 5.59
C LEU A 113 -0.31 8.57 5.59
N ALA A 114 -0.71 7.53 6.33
CA ALA A 114 -2.11 7.12 6.46
C ALA A 114 -2.98 8.21 7.13
N ARG A 115 -2.44 8.91 8.14
CA ARG A 115 -3.10 10.07 8.73
C ARG A 115 -3.22 11.21 7.71
N ARG A 116 -2.15 11.49 6.96
CA ARG A 116 -2.14 12.54 5.94
C ARG A 116 -3.13 12.26 4.80
N ALA A 117 -3.31 11.00 4.40
CA ALA A 117 -4.31 10.60 3.42
C ALA A 117 -5.73 11.00 3.89
N ARG A 118 -6.06 10.70 5.14
CA ARG A 118 -7.34 11.08 5.76
C ARG A 118 -7.50 12.61 5.86
N GLU A 119 -6.47 13.32 6.28
CA GLU A 119 -6.46 14.80 6.31
C GLU A 119 -6.67 15.42 4.92
N LEU A 120 -6.24 14.74 3.87
CA LEU A 120 -6.46 15.13 2.47
C LEU A 120 -7.82 14.68 1.91
N GLY A 121 -8.69 14.10 2.76
CA GLY A 121 -10.05 13.69 2.42
C GLY A 121 -10.18 12.31 1.80
N ALA A 122 -9.12 11.48 1.77
CA ALA A 122 -9.22 10.12 1.25
C ALA A 122 -10.15 9.28 2.14
N THR A 123 -11.17 8.68 1.54
CA THR A 123 -12.13 7.81 2.26
C THR A 123 -11.60 6.39 2.38
N THR A 124 -10.73 5.97 1.45
CA THR A 124 -10.03 4.69 1.50
C THR A 124 -8.56 4.84 1.08
N THR A 125 -7.68 4.04 1.68
CA THR A 125 -6.22 4.09 1.47
C THR A 125 -5.68 2.67 1.33
N VAL A 126 -5.14 2.34 0.15
CA VAL A 126 -4.41 1.09 -0.06
C VAL A 126 -2.96 1.29 0.39
N LEU A 127 -2.50 0.47 1.34
CA LEU A 127 -1.12 0.46 1.81
C LEU A 127 -0.40 -0.79 1.30
N ASP A 128 0.46 -0.61 0.31
CA ASP A 128 1.41 -1.65 -0.11
C ASP A 128 2.62 -1.65 0.83
N THR A 129 2.89 -2.76 1.49
CA THR A 129 3.97 -2.85 2.49
C THR A 129 5.22 -3.54 1.94
N THR A 130 6.36 -3.42 2.62
CA THR A 130 7.58 -4.20 2.29
C THR A 130 7.37 -5.71 2.33
N GLY A 131 8.18 -6.47 1.61
CA GLY A 131 8.18 -7.95 1.66
C GLY A 131 8.71 -8.60 2.95
N LEU A 132 9.07 -7.83 3.98
CA LEU A 132 9.71 -8.37 5.19
C LEU A 132 8.72 -9.17 6.05
N ILE A 133 8.79 -10.50 5.95
CA ILE A 133 7.97 -11.45 6.74
C ILE A 133 8.78 -12.39 7.63
N SER A 134 10.10 -12.48 7.44
CA SER A 134 10.97 -13.39 8.18
C SER A 134 10.92 -13.11 9.69
N PRO A 135 10.61 -14.13 10.53
CA PRO A 135 10.64 -13.96 12.00
C PRO A 135 12.01 -13.53 12.52
N ALA A 136 13.09 -14.08 11.96
CA ALA A 136 14.47 -13.76 12.35
C ALA A 136 14.85 -12.29 12.08
N GLN A 137 14.10 -11.60 11.24
CA GLN A 137 14.31 -10.18 10.92
C GLN A 137 13.19 -9.29 11.45
N ALA A 138 12.43 -9.78 12.43
CA ALA A 138 11.29 -9.08 13.04
C ALA A 138 10.17 -8.73 12.03
N GLY A 139 10.01 -9.52 10.96
CA GLY A 139 8.96 -9.30 9.95
C GLY A 139 7.56 -9.36 10.55
N GLY A 140 7.26 -10.38 11.36
CA GLY A 140 5.98 -10.48 12.07
C GLY A 140 5.72 -9.29 13.00
N VAL A 141 6.73 -8.90 13.79
CA VAL A 141 6.67 -7.74 14.69
C VAL A 141 6.40 -6.44 13.92
N LEU A 142 7.06 -6.25 12.77
CA LEU A 142 6.83 -5.10 11.91
C LEU A 142 5.37 -5.04 11.41
N LYS A 143 4.81 -6.18 10.96
CA LYS A 143 3.42 -6.21 10.48
C LYS A 143 2.45 -5.97 11.62
N GLN A 144 2.66 -6.58 12.78
CA GLN A 144 1.82 -6.39 13.96
C GLN A 144 1.83 -4.92 14.41
N ALA A 145 3.00 -4.30 14.53
CA ALA A 145 3.11 -2.89 14.92
C ALA A 145 2.40 -1.95 13.93
N LYS A 146 2.39 -2.28 12.63
CA LYS A 146 1.58 -1.55 11.64
C LYS A 146 0.08 -1.77 11.85
N VAL A 147 -0.37 -3.00 12.11
CA VAL A 147 -1.78 -3.28 12.43
C VAL A 147 -2.21 -2.49 13.66
N ASP A 148 -1.46 -2.57 14.75
CA ASP A 148 -1.79 -1.92 16.02
C ASP A 148 -1.86 -0.40 15.87
N LEU A 149 -0.93 0.21 15.14
CA LEU A 149 -0.87 1.66 15.02
C LEU A 149 -1.79 2.23 13.93
N LEU A 150 -2.00 1.50 12.82
CA LEU A 150 -2.83 1.98 11.71
C LEU A 150 -4.29 1.56 11.83
N GLN A 151 -4.60 0.53 12.62
CA GLN A 151 -5.94 -0.02 12.80
C GLN A 151 -6.65 -0.24 11.44
N PRO A 152 -6.05 -1.03 10.52
CA PRO A 152 -6.59 -1.20 9.18
C PRO A 152 -7.96 -1.88 9.22
N MET A 153 -8.87 -1.46 8.35
CA MET A 153 -10.19 -2.09 8.21
C MET A 153 -10.07 -3.53 7.71
N ALA A 154 -9.10 -3.78 6.84
CA ALA A 154 -8.79 -5.10 6.33
C ALA A 154 -7.28 -5.29 6.13
N VAL A 155 -6.83 -6.52 6.33
CA VAL A 155 -5.47 -6.96 6.00
C VAL A 155 -5.56 -8.05 4.94
N PHE A 156 -4.95 -7.80 3.79
CA PHE A 156 -4.86 -8.77 2.69
C PHE A 156 -3.48 -9.43 2.73
N ALA A 157 -3.45 -10.72 3.08
CA ALA A 157 -2.22 -11.51 3.10
C ALA A 157 -2.06 -12.28 1.79
N ILE A 158 -1.02 -11.93 1.02
CA ILE A 158 -0.70 -12.54 -0.26
C ILE A 158 0.47 -13.51 -0.07
N GLN A 159 0.29 -14.75 -0.51
CA GLN A 159 1.28 -15.82 -0.47
C GLN A 159 1.33 -16.49 -1.85
N ARG A 160 2.51 -16.96 -2.26
CA ARG A 160 2.64 -17.86 -3.42
C ARG A 160 2.05 -19.21 -3.07
N GLY A 161 1.15 -19.71 -3.93
CA GLY A 161 0.75 -21.11 -3.98
C GLY A 161 1.83 -21.96 -4.62
#